data_AF-A0A662S4X2-F1
#
_entry.id   AF-A0A662S4X2-F1
#
_cell.length_a   1.000
_cell.length_b   1.000
_cell.length_c   1.000
_cell.angle_alpha   90.00
_cell.angle_beta   90.00
_cell.angle_gamma   90.00
#
_symmetry.space_group_name_H-M   'P 1'
#
loop_
_entity.id
_entity.type
_entity.pdbx_description
1 polymer ?
#
loop_
_entity_poly.entity_id
_entity_poly.type
_entity_poly.pdbx_seq_one_letter_code
_entity_poly.pdbx_strand_id
1 'polypeptide(L)'
;MSSLRERFKEILRSVSPMEIPLIEQELVAEGVPVQEIARLCDVHVELFREAVSGALTPDQVEPGHPLHTRLRENEQIVRDAEVLGLYARSMGMVEGEARESSLEVLRGLAAELRGVSRHYAKDETVVFPYIERRGLTAVPRVLWTKHDQIRNMVRGLNRLVRQDPSDWASFSSLVSRRAEELSRALVDMVFRENNILYPTLRVLLSEGEWAAIREMDDEIGYYKVEPEEGWTPRAEPLLPHQVSPEITEEQARSLPQEMRALLSSEGARPVDFSLKRDGDLEFETGYLSPEEVEAIFSALPVDVSFVDASDRVRFYSHGGRRIFPRARAVLGRPVKLCHPPKSVHIVERILEEFKAGRRDVAEFWIRMGDRLVHIRYFPVRGRDGRYLGTLEVVQDVTDIKRLEGERRILDWK
;
A
#
# COMPACT_ATOMS: atom_id res chain seq x y z
N MET A 1 26.69 31.31 1.61
CA MET A 1 26.17 29.95 1.34
C MET A 1 26.29 29.55 -0.13
N SER A 2 26.03 30.41 -1.14
CA SER A 2 26.20 29.99 -2.56
C SER A 2 27.64 29.60 -2.91
N SER A 3 28.64 30.37 -2.46
CA SER A 3 30.05 30.12 -2.80
C SER A 3 30.63 28.83 -2.22
N LEU A 4 30.09 28.30 -1.11
CA LEU A 4 30.51 27.02 -0.53
C LEU A 4 29.92 25.87 -1.33
N ARG A 5 28.64 25.96 -1.70
CA ARG A 5 27.93 24.97 -2.52
C ARG A 5 28.55 24.85 -3.92
N GLU A 6 28.93 25.98 -4.53
CA GLU A 6 29.61 26.01 -5.83
C GLU A 6 31.03 25.44 -5.78
N ARG A 7 31.83 25.79 -4.76
CA ARG A 7 33.15 25.20 -4.53
C ARG A 7 33.09 23.69 -4.25
N PHE A 8 32.10 23.25 -3.47
CA PHE A 8 31.90 21.84 -3.16
C PHE A 8 31.49 21.06 -4.42
N LYS A 9 30.60 21.62 -5.26
CA LYS A 9 30.26 21.05 -6.58
C LYS A 9 31.47 20.90 -7.51
N GLU A 10 32.37 21.88 -7.57
CA GLU A 10 33.58 21.80 -8.40
C GLU A 10 34.55 20.71 -7.94
N ILE A 11 34.77 20.58 -6.62
CA ILE A 11 35.65 19.54 -6.06
C ILE A 11 35.08 18.15 -6.33
N LEU A 12 33.79 17.95 -6.06
CA LEU A 12 33.15 16.64 -6.20
C LEU A 12 33.05 16.15 -7.67
N ARG A 13 33.03 17.05 -8.66
CA ARG A 13 33.10 16.69 -10.09
C ARG A 13 34.43 16.03 -10.49
N SER A 14 35.48 16.23 -9.69
CA SER A 14 36.83 15.70 -9.95
C SER A 14 37.14 14.42 -9.16
N VAL A 15 36.20 13.96 -8.34
CA VAL A 15 36.34 12.85 -7.38
C VAL A 15 35.36 11.75 -7.76
N SER A 16 35.74 10.47 -7.56
CA SER A 16 34.82 9.37 -7.81
C SER A 16 33.63 9.42 -6.83
N PRO A 17 32.38 9.14 -7.25
CA PRO A 17 31.26 8.99 -6.31
C PRO A 17 31.54 7.98 -5.18
N MET A 18 32.46 7.04 -5.40
CA MET A 18 32.89 6.05 -4.40
C MET A 18 33.83 6.61 -3.33
N GLU A 19 34.46 7.76 -3.56
CA GLU A 19 35.42 8.42 -2.65
C GLU A 19 34.74 9.48 -1.75
N ILE A 20 33.52 9.90 -2.11
CA ILE A 20 32.73 10.88 -1.38
C ILE A 20 32.49 10.48 0.10
N PRO A 21 32.11 9.23 0.44
CA PRO A 21 31.90 8.84 1.84
C PRO A 21 33.17 8.93 2.70
N LEU A 22 34.35 8.81 2.09
CA LEU A 22 35.65 8.91 2.77
C LEU A 22 35.96 10.37 3.11
N ILE A 23 35.69 11.28 2.18
CA ILE A 23 35.85 12.73 2.38
C ILE A 23 34.92 13.23 3.48
N GLU A 24 33.66 12.81 3.48
CA GLU A 24 32.71 13.16 4.55
C GLU A 24 33.21 12.70 5.93
N GLN A 25 33.79 11.50 6.00
CA GLN A 25 34.34 10.96 7.24
C GLN A 25 35.54 11.78 7.75
N GLU A 26 36.42 12.23 6.84
CA GLU A 26 37.53 13.12 7.17
C GLU A 26 37.03 14.48 7.66
N LEU A 27 36.04 15.08 6.99
CA LEU A 27 35.45 16.37 7.40
C LEU A 27 34.82 16.31 8.80
N VAL A 28 34.16 15.20 9.13
CA VAL A 28 33.64 14.95 10.49
C VAL A 28 34.80 14.86 11.50
N ALA A 29 35.87 14.15 11.15
CA ALA A 29 37.05 14.02 12.02
C ALA A 29 37.78 15.37 12.24
N GLU A 30 37.72 16.27 11.25
CA GLU A 30 38.22 17.65 11.33
C GLU A 30 37.29 18.60 12.11
N GLY A 31 36.15 18.11 12.59
CA GLY A 31 35.23 18.86 13.46
C GLY A 31 34.14 19.64 12.73
N VAL A 32 33.93 19.39 11.43
CA VAL A 32 32.79 19.97 10.69
C VAL A 32 31.48 19.38 11.21
N PRO A 33 30.44 20.20 11.53
CA PRO A 33 29.17 19.69 12.00
C PRO A 33 28.50 18.75 10.99
N VAL A 34 28.07 17.57 11.45
CA VAL A 34 27.38 16.56 10.64
C VAL A 34 26.13 17.13 9.94
N GLN A 35 25.43 18.06 10.61
CA GLN A 35 24.28 18.77 10.07
C GLN A 35 24.63 19.63 8.84
N GLU A 36 25.85 20.16 8.76
CA GLU A 36 26.31 20.99 7.64
C GLU A 36 26.68 20.12 6.43
N ILE A 37 27.33 18.98 6.65
CA ILE A 37 27.64 17.99 5.62
C ILE A 37 26.35 17.38 5.06
N ALA A 38 25.39 17.05 5.93
CA ALA A 38 24.09 16.50 5.53
C ALA A 38 23.29 17.43 4.57
N ARG A 39 23.50 18.76 4.65
CA ARG A 39 22.87 19.72 3.72
C ARG A 39 23.46 19.68 2.31
N LEU A 40 24.59 19.01 2.13
CA LEU A 40 25.29 18.87 0.86
C LEU A 40 25.00 17.54 0.16
N CYS A 41 24.29 16.60 0.81
CA CYS A 41 23.89 15.31 0.21
C CYS A 41 23.09 15.48 -1.10
N ASP A 42 22.32 16.56 -1.27
CA ASP A 42 21.64 16.89 -2.54
C ASP A 42 22.59 16.86 -3.74
N VAL A 43 23.83 17.30 -3.55
CA VAL A 43 24.87 17.34 -4.59
C VAL A 43 25.42 15.93 -4.87
N HIS A 44 25.48 15.06 -3.86
CA HIS A 44 25.94 13.68 -4.01
C HIS A 44 24.96 12.85 -4.83
N VAL A 45 23.65 13.00 -4.57
CA VAL A 45 22.59 12.32 -5.34
C VAL A 45 22.58 12.76 -6.81
N GLU A 46 22.89 14.04 -7.11
CA GLU A 46 23.05 14.53 -8.49
C GLU A 46 24.26 13.88 -9.19
N LEU A 47 25.42 13.82 -8.53
CA LEU A 47 26.66 13.25 -9.09
C LEU A 47 26.62 11.72 -9.24
N PHE A 48 26.00 11.01 -8.28
CA PHE A 48 25.82 9.56 -8.37
C PHE A 48 24.94 9.18 -9.56
N ARG A 49 23.94 10.02 -9.88
CA ARG A 49 23.10 9.85 -11.08
C ARG A 49 23.87 10.05 -12.38
N GLU A 50 24.73 11.06 -12.47
CA GLU A 50 25.56 11.31 -13.66
C GLU A 50 26.58 10.19 -13.91
N ALA A 51 27.04 9.51 -12.86
CA ALA A 51 28.04 8.44 -12.96
C ALA A 51 27.48 7.08 -13.41
N VAL A 52 26.16 6.86 -13.29
CA VAL A 52 25.50 5.62 -13.71
C VAL A 52 24.88 5.82 -15.09
N SER A 53 25.57 5.33 -16.13
CA SER A 53 25.06 5.36 -17.50
C SER A 53 23.74 4.58 -17.63
N GLY A 54 22.65 5.27 -18.01
CA GLY A 54 21.36 4.64 -18.34
C GLY A 54 20.24 4.77 -17.30
N ALA A 55 20.49 5.41 -16.15
CA ALA A 55 19.45 5.65 -15.15
C ALA A 55 18.37 6.61 -15.69
N LEU A 56 17.10 6.30 -15.44
CA LEU A 56 16.01 7.23 -15.68
C LEU A 56 16.04 8.33 -14.60
N THR A 57 15.95 9.58 -15.02
CA THR A 57 15.93 10.74 -14.13
C THR A 57 14.62 11.53 -14.26
N PRO A 58 14.15 12.23 -13.20
CA PRO A 58 12.87 12.92 -13.26
C PRO A 58 12.79 13.97 -14.37
N ASP A 59 13.89 14.65 -14.72
CA ASP A 59 13.96 15.61 -15.83
C ASP A 59 13.63 15.02 -17.22
N GLN A 60 13.65 13.69 -17.35
CA GLN A 60 13.30 12.98 -18.59
C GLN A 60 11.81 12.58 -18.66
N VAL A 61 11.03 12.92 -17.63
CA VAL A 61 9.61 12.56 -17.49
C VAL A 61 8.81 13.82 -17.16
N GLU A 62 7.62 13.96 -17.73
CA GLU A 62 6.77 15.14 -17.51
C GLU A 62 6.38 15.30 -16.02
N PRO A 63 6.47 16.51 -15.44
CA PRO A 63 6.01 16.76 -14.08
C PRO A 63 4.56 16.34 -13.85
N GLY A 64 4.29 15.72 -12.70
CA GLY A 64 2.97 15.17 -12.36
C GLY A 64 2.68 13.76 -12.89
N HIS A 65 3.47 13.26 -13.85
CA HIS A 65 3.36 11.87 -14.27
C HIS A 65 3.68 10.92 -13.09
N PRO A 66 2.98 9.78 -12.90
CA PRO A 66 3.25 8.89 -11.77
C PRO A 66 4.69 8.38 -11.68
N LEU A 67 5.30 8.11 -12.85
CA LEU A 67 6.72 7.76 -12.94
C LEU A 67 7.66 8.91 -12.52
N HIS A 68 7.33 10.16 -12.85
CA HIS A 68 8.07 11.33 -12.39
C HIS A 68 8.05 11.40 -10.86
N THR A 69 6.86 11.26 -10.27
CA THR A 69 6.70 11.29 -8.81
C THR A 69 7.50 10.20 -8.11
N ARG A 70 7.49 8.96 -8.64
CA ARG A 70 8.32 7.85 -8.11
C ARG A 70 9.81 8.15 -8.18
N LEU A 71 10.29 8.71 -9.28
CA LEU A 71 11.69 9.12 -9.42
C LEU A 71 12.07 10.17 -8.37
N ARG A 72 11.20 11.14 -8.09
CA ARG A 72 11.40 12.18 -7.06
C ARG A 72 11.39 11.60 -5.65
N GLU A 73 10.50 10.65 -5.37
CA GLU A 73 10.53 9.89 -4.11
C GLU A 73 11.85 9.15 -3.96
N ASN A 74 12.35 8.55 -5.04
CA ASN A 74 13.65 7.86 -5.04
C ASN A 74 14.83 8.79 -4.77
N GLU A 75 14.83 10.02 -5.31
CA GLU A 75 15.83 11.03 -4.91
C GLU A 75 15.77 11.30 -3.41
N GLN A 76 14.56 11.40 -2.84
CA GLN A 76 14.38 11.66 -1.41
C GLN A 76 14.79 10.46 -0.55
N ILE A 77 14.53 9.23 -1.01
CA ILE A 77 14.98 8.01 -0.35
C ILE A 77 16.51 7.95 -0.31
N VAL A 78 17.18 8.27 -1.43
CA VAL A 78 18.66 8.31 -1.47
C VAL A 78 19.19 9.38 -0.51
N ARG A 79 18.63 10.60 -0.52
CA ARG A 79 19.02 11.66 0.42
C ARG A 79 18.91 11.19 1.87
N ASP A 80 17.76 10.63 2.26
CA ASP A 80 17.56 10.14 3.62
C ASP A 80 18.47 8.97 3.98
N ALA A 81 18.77 8.09 3.01
CA ALA A 81 19.69 6.97 3.18
C ALA A 81 21.15 7.43 3.34
N GLU A 82 21.60 8.43 2.60
CA GLU A 82 22.93 9.02 2.71
C GLU A 82 23.10 9.73 4.05
N VAL A 83 22.12 10.56 4.44
CA VAL A 83 22.12 11.21 5.76
C VAL A 83 22.14 10.16 6.87
N LEU A 84 21.33 9.10 6.77
CA LEU A 84 21.37 7.98 7.71
C LEU A 84 22.78 7.37 7.81
N GLY A 85 23.42 7.10 6.66
CA GLY A 85 24.78 6.54 6.61
C GLY A 85 25.84 7.47 7.20
N LEU A 86 25.73 8.78 6.98
CA LEU A 86 26.63 9.79 7.53
C LEU A 86 26.54 9.84 9.07
N TYR A 87 25.33 9.92 9.62
CA TYR A 87 25.12 9.90 11.07
C TYR A 87 25.51 8.56 11.70
N ALA A 88 25.39 7.46 10.95
CA ALA A 88 25.87 6.15 11.38
C ALA A 88 27.40 6.14 11.58
N ARG A 89 28.15 6.65 10.60
CA ARG A 89 29.63 6.70 10.65
C ARG A 89 30.16 7.60 11.75
N SER A 90 29.48 8.73 12.01
CA SER A 90 29.91 9.71 13.01
C SER A 90 29.54 9.36 14.45
N MET A 91 28.64 8.41 14.68
CA MET A 91 28.10 8.10 16.02
C MET A 91 29.17 7.70 17.05
N GLY A 92 30.24 7.03 16.61
CA GLY A 92 31.37 6.64 17.48
C GLY A 92 32.31 7.79 17.82
N MET A 93 32.20 8.93 17.13
CA MET A 93 33.13 10.07 17.23
C MET A 93 32.57 11.21 18.09
N VAL A 94 31.28 11.17 18.45
CA VAL A 94 30.58 12.25 19.16
C VAL A 94 30.36 11.94 20.66
N GLU A 95 30.54 12.96 21.50
CA GLU A 95 30.39 12.88 22.96
C GLU A 95 29.49 14.00 23.51
N GLY A 96 29.06 13.85 24.77
CA GLY A 96 28.27 14.87 25.49
C GLY A 96 26.97 15.25 24.77
N GLU A 97 26.66 16.55 24.68
CA GLU A 97 25.45 17.07 24.03
C GLU A 97 25.39 16.74 22.53
N ALA A 98 26.54 16.70 21.84
CA ALA A 98 26.60 16.38 20.42
C ALA A 98 26.11 14.94 20.14
N ARG A 99 26.42 14.01 21.04
CA ARG A 99 25.94 12.63 20.99
C ARG A 99 24.42 12.55 21.09
N GLU A 100 23.84 13.26 22.05
CA GLU A 100 22.39 13.24 22.29
C GLU A 100 21.66 13.83 21.09
N SER A 101 22.16 14.94 20.55
CA SER A 101 21.64 15.56 19.32
C SER A 101 21.72 14.61 18.11
N SER A 102 22.86 13.94 17.89
CA SER A 102 23.00 12.96 16.80
C SER A 102 22.01 11.79 16.93
N LEU A 103 21.78 11.31 18.16
CA LEU A 103 20.82 10.23 18.41
C LEU A 103 19.37 10.68 18.18
N GLU A 104 19.03 11.91 18.55
CA GLU A 104 17.71 12.51 18.28
C GLU A 104 17.46 12.61 16.77
N VAL A 105 18.43 13.09 15.99
CA VAL A 105 18.33 13.15 14.53
C VAL A 105 18.11 11.75 13.95
N LEU A 106 18.86 10.75 14.40
CA LEU A 106 18.69 9.37 13.95
C LEU A 106 17.35 8.76 14.33
N ARG A 107 16.80 9.09 15.51
CA ARG A 107 15.44 8.71 15.91
C ARG A 107 14.41 9.33 14.97
N GLY A 108 14.59 10.60 14.61
CA GLY A 108 13.78 11.29 13.62
C GLY A 108 13.82 10.61 12.25
N LEU A 109 15.02 10.45 11.68
CA LEU A 109 15.23 9.80 10.37
C LEU A 109 14.68 8.37 10.35
N ALA A 110 14.97 7.56 11.37
CA ALA A 110 14.44 6.20 11.46
C ALA A 110 12.91 6.17 11.62
N ALA A 111 12.30 7.21 12.18
CA ALA A 111 10.84 7.33 12.27
C ALA A 111 10.22 7.71 10.92
N GLU A 112 10.85 8.62 10.19
CA GLU A 112 10.43 9.06 8.86
C GLU A 112 10.57 7.96 7.81
N LEU A 113 11.69 7.21 7.82
CA LEU A 113 11.96 6.10 6.89
C LEU A 113 10.89 4.98 6.93
N ARG A 114 10.05 4.91 7.97
CA ARG A 114 8.87 4.03 7.96
C ARG A 114 7.91 4.37 6.81
N GLY A 115 7.87 5.64 6.41
CA GLY A 115 7.08 6.15 5.30
C GLY A 115 7.49 5.60 3.94
N VAL A 116 8.72 5.10 3.77
CA VAL A 116 9.18 4.44 2.52
C VAL A 116 8.27 3.26 2.16
N SER A 117 7.61 2.66 3.16
CA SER A 117 6.62 1.59 2.93
C SER A 117 5.49 2.02 1.98
N ARG A 118 5.13 3.31 1.91
CA ARG A 118 4.14 3.84 0.95
C ARG A 118 4.66 3.85 -0.48
N HIS A 119 5.93 4.20 -0.68
CA HIS A 119 6.58 4.12 -1.98
C HIS A 119 6.57 2.68 -2.50
N TYR A 120 7.04 1.73 -1.69
CA TYR A 120 7.02 0.31 -2.03
C TYR A 120 5.62 -0.26 -2.22
N ALA A 121 4.63 0.18 -1.43
CA ALA A 121 3.25 -0.26 -1.59
C ALA A 121 2.69 0.11 -2.97
N LYS A 122 3.00 1.31 -3.48
CA LYS A 122 2.58 1.71 -4.83
C LYS A 122 3.19 0.81 -5.90
N ASP A 123 4.45 0.42 -5.77
CA ASP A 123 5.05 -0.51 -6.72
C ASP A 123 4.42 -1.91 -6.61
N GLU A 124 4.22 -2.39 -5.39
CA GLU A 124 3.70 -3.73 -5.09
C GLU A 124 2.24 -3.95 -5.48
N THR A 125 1.37 -3.00 -5.13
CA THR A 125 -0.08 -3.19 -5.26
C THR A 125 -0.65 -2.54 -6.50
N VAL A 126 0.05 -1.56 -7.09
CA VAL A 126 -0.45 -0.79 -8.24
C VAL A 126 0.31 -1.16 -9.51
N VAL A 127 1.64 -1.13 -9.48
CA VAL A 127 2.46 -1.30 -10.70
C VAL A 127 2.72 -2.76 -11.06
N PHE A 128 3.10 -3.59 -10.09
CA PHE A 128 3.46 -4.99 -10.34
C PHE A 128 2.37 -5.78 -11.09
N PRO A 129 1.07 -5.64 -10.79
CA PRO A 129 0.01 -6.30 -11.56
C PRO A 129 0.11 -6.08 -13.09
N TYR A 130 0.51 -4.89 -13.54
CA TYR A 130 0.62 -4.59 -14.97
C TYR A 130 1.76 -5.34 -15.67
N ILE A 131 2.89 -5.53 -14.99
CA ILE A 131 4.05 -6.27 -15.55
C ILE A 131 3.94 -7.78 -15.33
N GLU A 132 3.26 -8.22 -14.26
CA GLU A 132 2.94 -9.62 -14.02
C GLU A 132 2.05 -10.19 -15.12
N ARG A 133 1.01 -9.44 -15.51
CA ARG A 133 0.15 -9.81 -16.64
C ARG A 133 0.94 -10.03 -17.93
N ARG A 134 2.03 -9.29 -18.13
CA ARG A 134 2.95 -9.43 -19.27
C ARG A 134 4.02 -10.51 -19.09
N GLY A 135 3.94 -11.29 -18.01
CA GLY A 135 4.82 -12.42 -17.72
C GLY A 135 6.11 -12.08 -16.98
N LEU A 136 6.30 -10.84 -16.53
CA LEU A 136 7.49 -10.41 -15.80
C LEU A 136 7.41 -10.69 -14.29
N THR A 137 6.73 -11.76 -13.87
CA THR A 137 6.40 -12.07 -12.45
C THR A 137 7.61 -12.26 -11.54
N ALA A 138 8.77 -12.66 -12.10
CA ALA A 138 9.99 -12.84 -11.33
C ALA A 138 10.49 -11.53 -10.70
N VAL A 139 10.31 -10.39 -11.39
CA VAL A 139 10.81 -9.09 -10.94
C VAL A 139 10.04 -8.57 -9.72
N PRO A 140 8.70 -8.46 -9.74
CA PRO A 140 7.87 -8.21 -8.57
C PRO A 140 8.25 -9.08 -7.37
N ARG A 141 8.39 -10.39 -7.56
CA ARG A 141 8.72 -11.31 -6.47
C ARG A 141 10.05 -10.99 -5.79
N VAL A 142 11.08 -10.69 -6.59
CA VAL A 142 12.42 -10.34 -6.08
C VAL A 142 12.41 -8.98 -5.40
N LEU A 143 11.81 -7.97 -6.03
CA LEU A 143 11.74 -6.61 -5.48
C LEU A 143 10.92 -6.57 -4.19
N TRP A 144 9.74 -7.21 -4.15
CA TRP A 144 8.92 -7.29 -2.94
C TRP A 144 9.67 -7.96 -1.79
N THR A 145 10.38 -9.08 -2.05
CA THR A 145 11.21 -9.73 -1.02
C THR A 145 12.25 -8.77 -0.44
N LYS A 146 12.85 -7.92 -1.29
CA LYS A 146 13.80 -6.90 -0.87
C LYS A 146 13.13 -5.75 -0.14
N HIS A 147 11.96 -5.29 -0.56
CA HIS A 147 11.16 -4.30 0.17
C HIS A 147 10.84 -4.79 1.58
N ASP A 148 10.48 -6.06 1.75
CA ASP A 148 10.21 -6.65 3.06
C ASP A 148 11.47 -6.74 3.94
N GLN A 149 12.62 -7.09 3.35
CA GLN A 149 13.91 -7.01 4.04
C GLN A 149 14.17 -5.59 4.55
N ILE A 150 14.02 -4.58 3.70
CA ILE A 150 14.18 -3.17 4.06
C ILE A 150 13.19 -2.75 5.15
N ARG A 151 11.89 -3.09 5.03
CA ARG A 151 10.88 -2.81 6.06
C ARG A 151 11.24 -3.42 7.41
N ASN A 152 11.77 -4.65 7.41
CA ASN A 152 12.25 -5.30 8.63
C ASN A 152 13.46 -4.57 9.22
N MET A 153 14.40 -4.11 8.38
CA MET A 153 15.56 -3.32 8.80
C MET A 153 15.14 -1.97 9.38
N VAL A 154 14.21 -1.25 8.75
CA VAL A 154 13.64 0.01 9.27
C VAL A 154 12.98 -0.25 10.64
N ARG A 155 12.13 -1.27 10.76
CA ARG A 155 11.50 -1.64 12.04
C ARG A 155 12.54 -2.02 13.10
N GLY A 156 13.60 -2.72 12.72
CA GLY A 156 14.72 -3.09 13.58
C GLY A 156 15.47 -1.88 14.10
N LEU A 157 15.89 -0.98 13.20
CA LEU A 157 16.60 0.25 13.54
C LEU A 157 15.73 1.16 14.41
N ASN A 158 14.45 1.34 14.06
CA ASN A 158 13.53 2.19 14.83
C ASN A 158 13.36 1.72 16.28
N ARG A 159 13.30 0.39 16.50
CA ARG A 159 13.30 -0.17 17.85
C ARG A 159 14.64 0.05 18.56
N LEU A 160 15.75 -0.16 17.87
CA LEU A 160 17.09 -0.05 18.43
C LEU A 160 17.39 1.38 18.91
N VAL A 161 17.19 2.41 18.07
CA VAL A 161 17.54 3.80 18.41
C VAL A 161 16.69 4.40 19.53
N ARG A 162 15.58 3.74 19.90
CA ARG A 162 14.69 4.13 21.01
C ARG A 162 15.07 3.50 22.35
N GLN A 163 16.03 2.58 22.36
CA GLN A 163 16.51 1.98 23.60
C GLN A 163 17.41 2.95 24.35
N ASP A 164 17.39 2.88 25.67
CA ASP A 164 18.38 3.54 26.53
C ASP A 164 19.56 2.59 26.74
N PRO A 165 20.75 2.92 26.23
CA PRO A 165 21.88 2.00 26.27
C PRO A 165 22.54 1.98 27.64
N SER A 166 22.80 0.78 28.17
CA SER A 166 23.65 0.59 29.36
C SER A 166 25.15 0.65 29.03
N ASP A 167 25.54 0.27 27.81
CA ASP A 167 26.90 0.40 27.26
C ASP A 167 26.84 1.17 25.93
N TRP A 168 27.37 2.39 25.93
CA TRP A 168 27.37 3.26 24.77
C TRP A 168 28.22 2.72 23.61
N ALA A 169 29.38 2.13 23.89
CA ALA A 169 30.30 1.70 22.84
C ALA A 169 29.71 0.53 22.02
N SER A 170 29.13 -0.45 22.72
CA SER A 170 28.43 -1.56 22.07
C SER A 170 27.16 -1.09 21.34
N PHE A 171 26.41 -0.17 21.95
CA PHE A 171 25.20 0.39 21.35
C PHE A 171 25.49 1.16 20.07
N SER A 172 26.45 2.10 20.10
CA SER A 172 26.80 2.93 18.96
C SER A 172 27.32 2.09 17.81
N SER A 173 28.20 1.13 18.06
CA SER A 173 28.67 0.18 17.04
C SER A 173 27.53 -0.61 16.39
N LEU A 174 26.56 -1.07 17.19
CA LEU A 174 25.39 -1.80 16.68
C LEU A 174 24.48 -0.89 15.84
N VAL A 175 24.20 0.33 16.30
CA VAL A 175 23.40 1.31 15.56
C VAL A 175 24.08 1.68 14.26
N SER A 176 25.36 2.03 14.28
CA SER A 176 26.16 2.36 13.09
C SER A 176 26.07 1.26 12.04
N ARG A 177 26.35 0.01 12.44
CA ARG A 177 26.28 -1.14 11.53
C ARG A 177 24.89 -1.32 10.92
N ARG A 178 23.82 -1.24 11.72
CA ARG A 178 22.43 -1.43 11.25
C ARG A 178 21.97 -0.28 10.34
N ALA A 179 22.37 0.94 10.66
CA ALA A 179 22.07 2.12 9.87
C ALA A 179 22.82 2.13 8.53
N GLU A 180 24.10 1.74 8.51
CA GLU A 180 24.86 1.57 7.26
C GLU A 180 24.32 0.44 6.38
N GLU A 181 23.93 -0.68 7.00
CA GLU A 181 23.27 -1.78 6.28
C GLU A 181 21.97 -1.31 5.62
N LEU A 182 21.12 -0.57 6.35
CA LEU A 182 19.88 -0.01 5.84
C LEU A 182 20.11 1.04 4.76
N SER A 183 21.05 1.94 4.96
CA SER A 183 21.45 2.96 3.98
C SER A 183 21.83 2.31 2.64
N ARG A 184 22.73 1.31 2.66
CA ARG A 184 23.12 0.57 1.45
C ARG A 184 21.96 -0.16 0.79
N ALA A 185 21.08 -0.77 1.58
CA ALA A 185 19.91 -1.49 1.04
C ALA A 185 18.91 -0.55 0.36
N LEU A 186 18.68 0.64 0.93
CA LEU A 186 17.82 1.66 0.32
C LEU A 186 18.41 2.16 -1.01
N VAL A 187 19.71 2.47 -1.04
CA VAL A 187 20.39 2.93 -2.26
C VAL A 187 20.42 1.83 -3.34
N ASP A 188 20.69 0.56 -3.00
CA ASP A 188 20.61 -0.56 -3.94
C ASP A 188 19.19 -0.73 -4.51
N MET A 189 18.15 -0.52 -3.69
CA MET A 189 16.77 -0.59 -4.17
C MET A 189 16.45 0.52 -5.18
N VAL A 190 16.75 1.77 -4.83
CA VAL A 190 16.57 2.92 -5.73
C VAL A 190 17.35 2.73 -7.04
N PHE A 191 18.56 2.17 -6.96
CA PHE A 191 19.34 1.84 -8.14
C PHE A 191 18.60 0.85 -9.04
N ARG A 192 18.06 -0.25 -8.50
CA ARG A 192 17.30 -1.24 -9.27
C ARG A 192 16.03 -0.65 -9.86
N GLU A 193 15.33 0.18 -9.09
CA GLU A 193 14.11 0.85 -9.55
C GLU A 193 14.41 1.79 -10.72
N ASN A 194 15.35 2.72 -10.56
CA ASN A 194 15.66 3.75 -11.56
C ASN A 194 16.36 3.20 -12.82
N ASN A 195 17.10 2.09 -12.71
CA ASN A 195 17.87 1.53 -13.83
C ASN A 195 17.20 0.33 -14.50
N ILE A 196 16.26 -0.36 -13.82
CA ILE A 196 15.66 -1.58 -14.34
C ILE A 196 14.14 -1.48 -14.35
N LEU A 197 13.50 -1.28 -13.20
CA LEU A 197 12.03 -1.30 -13.11
C LEU A 197 11.43 -0.12 -13.91
N TYR A 198 11.78 1.11 -13.58
CA TYR A 198 11.18 2.31 -14.14
C TYR A 198 11.43 2.50 -15.65
N PRO A 199 12.63 2.23 -16.19
CA PRO A 199 12.82 2.17 -17.63
C PRO A 199 11.93 1.11 -18.30
N THR A 200 11.72 -0.04 -17.64
CA THR A 200 10.82 -1.07 -18.16
C THR A 200 9.37 -0.60 -18.18
N LEU A 201 8.90 0.01 -17.09
CA LEU A 201 7.54 0.55 -17.03
C LEU A 201 7.30 1.61 -18.09
N ARG A 202 8.28 2.50 -18.31
CA ARG A 202 8.22 3.54 -19.35
C ARG A 202 8.03 2.96 -20.75
N VAL A 203 8.59 1.78 -21.02
CA VAL A 203 8.47 1.10 -22.32
C VAL A 203 7.15 0.31 -22.45
N LEU A 204 6.69 -0.30 -21.37
CA LEU A 204 5.57 -1.25 -21.42
C LEU A 204 4.19 -0.63 -21.19
N LEU A 205 4.09 0.37 -20.33
CA LEU A 205 2.80 0.93 -19.91
C LEU A 205 2.36 2.06 -20.85
N SER A 206 1.11 1.97 -21.28
CA SER A 206 0.42 3.00 -22.05
C SER A 206 -0.05 4.17 -21.17
N GLU A 207 -0.46 5.26 -21.81
CA GLU A 207 -0.99 6.44 -21.12
C GLU A 207 -2.22 6.11 -20.25
N GLY A 208 -3.12 5.24 -20.74
CA GLY A 208 -4.31 4.82 -19.98
C GLY A 208 -3.96 3.99 -18.73
N GLU A 209 -2.91 3.18 -18.81
CA GLU A 209 -2.39 2.48 -17.62
C GLU A 209 -1.84 3.46 -16.60
N TRP A 210 -1.04 4.45 -17.03
CA TRP A 210 -0.54 5.49 -16.15
C TRP A 210 -1.67 6.35 -15.55
N ALA A 211 -2.76 6.57 -16.29
CA ALA A 211 -3.94 7.28 -15.78
C ALA A 211 -4.58 6.53 -14.60
N ALA A 212 -4.78 5.22 -14.72
CA ALA A 212 -5.28 4.39 -13.62
C ALA A 212 -4.30 4.33 -12.43
N ILE A 213 -2.99 4.25 -12.71
CA ILE A 213 -1.95 4.26 -11.67
C ILE A 213 -1.98 5.58 -10.89
N ARG A 214 -2.19 6.72 -11.55
CA ARG A 214 -2.28 8.04 -10.89
C ARG A 214 -3.39 8.06 -9.83
N GLU A 215 -4.58 7.58 -10.17
CA GLU A 215 -5.73 7.53 -9.27
C GLU A 215 -5.46 6.64 -8.05
N MET A 216 -4.90 5.44 -8.27
CA MET A 216 -4.57 4.50 -7.19
C MET A 216 -3.40 4.94 -6.31
N ASP A 217 -2.42 5.67 -6.87
CA ASP A 217 -1.29 6.19 -6.09
C ASP A 217 -1.73 7.21 -5.03
N ASP A 218 -2.72 8.07 -5.36
CA ASP A 218 -3.23 9.10 -4.45
C ASP A 218 -3.92 8.46 -3.22
N GLU A 219 -4.54 7.28 -3.36
CA GLU A 219 -5.14 6.53 -2.25
C GLU A 219 -4.08 5.98 -1.26
N ILE A 220 -2.90 5.63 -1.76
CA ILE A 220 -1.79 5.08 -0.95
C ILE A 220 -0.95 6.21 -0.32
N GLY A 221 -0.74 7.28 -1.07
CA GLY A 221 0.04 8.45 -0.68
C GLY A 221 1.54 8.36 -0.99
N TYR A 222 2.28 9.37 -0.52
CA TYR A 222 3.65 9.65 -0.97
C TYR A 222 4.68 9.68 0.17
N TYR A 223 5.94 9.46 -0.19
CA TYR A 223 7.12 9.57 0.65
C TYR A 223 7.79 10.93 0.46
N LYS A 224 7.47 11.88 1.34
CA LYS A 224 8.12 13.20 1.46
C LYS A 224 8.13 14.06 0.19
N VAL A 225 7.34 13.70 -0.81
CA VAL A 225 7.18 14.40 -2.08
C VAL A 225 5.68 14.53 -2.35
N GLU A 226 5.27 15.62 -2.96
CA GLU A 226 3.92 15.77 -3.50
C GLU A 226 3.99 15.68 -5.04
N PRO A 227 3.00 15.08 -5.69
CA PRO A 227 2.91 15.09 -7.15
C PRO A 227 2.91 16.52 -7.67
N GLU A 228 3.78 16.81 -8.62
CA GLU A 228 3.82 18.12 -9.27
C GLU A 228 2.62 18.27 -10.22
N GLU A 229 2.28 19.52 -10.56
CA GLU A 229 1.31 19.79 -11.62
C GLU A 229 2.02 19.73 -12.99
N GLY A 230 1.33 19.25 -14.03
CA GLY A 230 1.87 19.28 -15.40
C GLY A 230 1.28 18.22 -16.31
N TRP A 231 1.14 17.00 -15.81
CA TRP A 231 0.63 15.87 -16.57
C TRP A 231 -0.85 15.62 -16.30
N THR A 232 -1.63 15.62 -17.38
CA THR A 232 -3.04 15.22 -17.37
C THR A 232 -3.23 14.15 -18.45
N PRO A 233 -3.68 12.93 -18.10
CA PRO A 233 -3.85 11.86 -19.08
C PRO A 233 -4.92 12.22 -20.10
N ARG A 234 -4.66 11.89 -21.37
CA ARG A 234 -5.64 12.02 -22.47
C ARG A 234 -6.43 10.74 -22.74
N ALA A 235 -5.95 9.61 -22.23
CA ALA A 235 -6.57 8.31 -22.35
C ALA A 235 -7.44 7.99 -21.12
N GLU A 236 -8.47 7.15 -21.31
CA GLU A 236 -9.24 6.61 -20.20
C GLU A 236 -8.37 5.68 -19.32
N PRO A 237 -8.57 5.68 -18.00
CA PRO A 237 -7.88 4.76 -17.08
C PRO A 237 -8.08 3.29 -17.45
N LEU A 238 -6.98 2.54 -17.55
CA LEU A 238 -6.97 1.10 -17.85
C LEU A 238 -6.42 0.31 -16.65
N LEU A 239 -7.24 -0.55 -16.07
CA LEU A 239 -6.87 -1.48 -15.01
C LEU A 239 -6.12 -2.70 -15.55
N PRO A 240 -5.36 -3.42 -14.71
CA PRO A 240 -4.56 -4.57 -15.17
C PRO A 240 -5.35 -5.64 -15.92
N HIS A 241 -6.63 -5.88 -15.59
CA HIS A 241 -7.44 -6.88 -16.29
C HIS A 241 -7.89 -6.44 -17.70
N GLN A 242 -7.79 -5.15 -18.02
CA GLN A 242 -8.29 -4.55 -19.26
C GLN A 242 -7.21 -4.42 -20.35
N VAL A 243 -5.94 -4.62 -20.02
CA VAL A 243 -4.83 -4.40 -20.95
C VAL A 243 -4.41 -5.67 -21.69
N SER A 244 -3.84 -5.55 -22.88
CA SER A 244 -3.23 -6.70 -23.55
C SER A 244 -1.98 -7.17 -22.77
N PRO A 245 -1.81 -8.48 -22.54
CA PRO A 245 -0.58 -8.99 -21.94
C PRO A 245 0.59 -9.07 -22.93
N GLU A 246 0.36 -8.81 -24.21
CA GLU A 246 1.39 -8.95 -25.25
C GLU A 246 2.44 -7.85 -25.15
N ILE A 247 3.71 -8.26 -25.25
CA ILE A 247 4.85 -7.35 -25.43
C ILE A 247 5.26 -7.43 -26.90
N THR A 248 5.26 -6.30 -27.60
CA THR A 248 5.66 -6.27 -29.01
C THR A 248 7.17 -6.50 -29.18
N GLU A 249 7.62 -6.91 -30.37
CA GLU A 249 9.06 -7.06 -30.63
C GLU A 249 9.84 -5.75 -30.42
N GLU A 250 9.24 -4.61 -30.75
CA GLU A 250 9.84 -3.28 -30.57
C GLU A 250 10.00 -2.95 -29.09
N GLN A 251 8.97 -3.20 -28.28
CA GLN A 251 9.03 -3.05 -26.84
C GLN A 251 10.10 -3.98 -26.25
N ALA A 252 10.09 -5.26 -26.62
CA ALA A 252 11.06 -6.24 -26.14
C ALA A 252 12.52 -5.83 -26.44
N ARG A 253 12.80 -5.26 -27.62
CA ARG A 253 14.15 -4.78 -27.98
C ARG A 253 14.59 -3.55 -27.18
N SER A 254 13.63 -2.72 -26.76
CA SER A 254 13.85 -1.46 -26.04
C SER A 254 13.98 -1.63 -24.53
N LEU A 255 13.75 -2.84 -24.01
CA LEU A 255 13.88 -3.14 -22.58
C LEU A 255 15.35 -3.19 -22.11
N PRO A 256 15.60 -2.91 -20.82
CA PRO A 256 16.91 -3.15 -20.19
C PRO A 256 17.44 -4.57 -20.44
N GLN A 257 18.76 -4.74 -20.45
CA GLN A 257 19.39 -6.03 -20.77
C GLN A 257 18.93 -7.15 -19.82
N GLU A 258 18.80 -6.83 -18.54
CA GLU A 258 18.33 -7.72 -17.48
C GLU A 258 16.90 -8.22 -17.77
N MET A 259 16.02 -7.33 -18.22
CA MET A 259 14.65 -7.67 -18.56
C MET A 259 14.54 -8.50 -19.85
N ARG A 260 15.38 -8.21 -20.85
CA ARG A 260 15.44 -9.02 -22.08
C ARG A 260 15.87 -10.45 -21.80
N ALA A 261 16.85 -10.63 -20.91
CA ALA A 261 17.29 -11.95 -20.46
C ALA A 261 16.17 -12.71 -19.73
N LEU A 262 15.39 -12.03 -18.89
CA LEU A 262 14.23 -12.61 -18.20
C LEU A 262 13.11 -13.01 -19.17
N LEU A 263 12.78 -12.17 -20.16
CA LEU A 263 11.78 -12.49 -21.17
C LEU A 263 12.15 -13.69 -22.03
N SER A 264 13.44 -13.92 -22.24
CA SER A 264 13.95 -15.07 -23.00
C SER A 264 13.95 -16.37 -22.20
N SER A 265 13.62 -16.32 -20.90
CA SER A 265 13.56 -17.50 -20.03
C SER A 265 12.20 -18.22 -20.14
N GLU A 266 12.18 -19.54 -19.95
CA GLU A 266 10.96 -20.37 -20.10
C GLU A 266 9.80 -19.95 -19.16
N GLY A 267 10.08 -19.16 -18.12
CA GLY A 267 9.12 -18.70 -17.12
C GLY A 267 8.40 -17.39 -17.47
N ALA A 268 8.82 -16.66 -18.51
CA ALA A 268 8.19 -15.40 -18.90
C ALA A 268 6.96 -15.64 -19.79
N ARG A 269 5.85 -16.03 -19.16
CA ARG A 269 4.56 -16.21 -19.86
C ARG A 269 3.53 -15.23 -19.32
N PRO A 270 2.77 -14.57 -20.20
CA PRO A 270 1.57 -13.84 -19.82
C PRO A 270 0.75 -14.54 -18.75
N VAL A 271 0.36 -13.77 -17.73
CA VAL A 271 -0.59 -14.25 -16.73
C VAL A 271 -1.96 -13.73 -17.11
N ASP A 272 -2.92 -14.63 -17.27
CA ASP A 272 -4.28 -14.26 -17.61
C ASP A 272 -4.96 -13.60 -16.41
N PHE A 273 -5.27 -12.29 -16.50
CA PHE A 273 -6.16 -11.62 -15.56
C PHE A 273 -7.54 -11.37 -16.18
N SER A 274 -8.03 -12.24 -17.07
CA SER A 274 -9.42 -12.17 -17.52
C SER A 274 -10.34 -12.21 -16.29
N LEU A 275 -11.08 -11.12 -16.11
CA LEU A 275 -11.85 -10.90 -14.87
C LEU A 275 -13.34 -11.17 -15.07
N LYS A 276 -13.94 -10.54 -16.09
CA LYS A 276 -15.37 -10.65 -16.37
C LYS A 276 -15.65 -11.91 -17.19
N ARG A 277 -16.46 -12.82 -16.66
CA ARG A 277 -16.96 -14.01 -17.36
C ARG A 277 -18.35 -13.74 -17.94
N ASP A 278 -18.75 -14.55 -18.90
CA ASP A 278 -20.12 -14.49 -19.42
C ASP A 278 -21.14 -14.80 -18.31
N GLY A 279 -22.16 -13.95 -18.20
CA GLY A 279 -23.18 -14.05 -17.14
C GLY A 279 -22.81 -13.46 -15.78
N ASP A 280 -21.61 -12.88 -15.61
CA ASP A 280 -21.26 -12.20 -14.35
C ASP A 280 -22.09 -10.92 -14.15
N LEU A 281 -22.50 -10.69 -12.89
CA LEU A 281 -23.01 -9.43 -12.42
C LEU A 281 -21.85 -8.47 -12.18
N GLU A 282 -21.98 -7.25 -12.70
CA GLU A 282 -20.99 -6.18 -12.57
C GLU A 282 -21.30 -5.31 -11.36
N PHE A 283 -20.32 -5.22 -10.45
CA PHE A 283 -20.31 -4.36 -9.28
C PHE A 283 -19.20 -3.31 -9.41
N GLU A 284 -19.29 -2.23 -8.64
CA GLU A 284 -18.26 -1.19 -8.61
C GLU A 284 -16.87 -1.73 -8.27
N THR A 285 -16.82 -2.78 -7.45
CA THR A 285 -15.58 -3.35 -6.92
C THR A 285 -15.29 -4.75 -7.46
N GLY A 286 -15.95 -5.18 -8.54
CA GLY A 286 -15.66 -6.47 -9.16
C GLY A 286 -16.84 -7.16 -9.84
N TYR A 287 -16.68 -8.45 -10.10
CA TYR A 287 -17.61 -9.27 -10.87
C TYR A 287 -17.91 -10.55 -10.09
N LEU A 288 -19.19 -10.93 -10.01
CA LEU A 288 -19.60 -12.20 -9.42
C LEU A 288 -20.72 -12.82 -10.24
N SER A 289 -20.69 -14.14 -10.39
CA SER A 289 -21.80 -14.89 -10.95
C SER A 289 -22.98 -14.92 -9.94
N PRO A 290 -24.23 -15.12 -10.40
CA PRO A 290 -25.36 -15.29 -9.50
C PRO A 290 -25.17 -16.43 -8.48
N GLU A 291 -24.51 -17.52 -8.88
CA GLU A 291 -24.21 -18.66 -8.00
C GLU A 291 -23.23 -18.26 -6.88
N GLU A 292 -22.16 -17.53 -7.21
CA GLU A 292 -21.20 -17.04 -6.21
C GLU A 292 -21.86 -16.06 -5.23
N VAL A 293 -22.76 -15.18 -5.69
CA VAL A 293 -23.52 -14.29 -4.80
C VAL A 293 -24.35 -15.11 -3.80
N GLU A 294 -25.06 -16.15 -4.27
CA GLU A 294 -25.84 -17.04 -3.39
C GLU A 294 -24.94 -17.81 -2.41
N ALA A 295 -23.81 -18.33 -2.87
CA ALA A 295 -22.85 -19.05 -2.04
C ALA A 295 -22.20 -18.15 -0.97
N ILE A 296 -21.83 -16.90 -1.32
CA ILE A 296 -21.31 -15.91 -0.36
C ILE A 296 -22.33 -15.67 0.75
N PHE A 297 -23.58 -15.36 0.41
CA PHE A 297 -24.63 -15.15 1.41
C PHE A 297 -24.87 -16.39 2.28
N SER A 298 -24.64 -17.59 1.73
CA SER A 298 -24.75 -18.85 2.45
C SER A 298 -23.59 -19.13 3.41
N ALA A 299 -22.39 -18.61 3.10
CA ALA A 299 -21.18 -18.78 3.89
C ALA A 299 -21.01 -17.74 5.01
N LEU A 300 -21.68 -16.58 4.90
CA LEU A 300 -21.61 -15.54 5.92
C LEU A 300 -22.05 -16.09 7.31
N PRO A 301 -21.35 -15.73 8.40
CA PRO A 301 -21.70 -16.14 9.77
C PRO A 301 -22.88 -15.32 10.34
N VAL A 302 -23.77 -14.85 9.46
CA VAL A 302 -24.95 -14.07 9.78
C VAL A 302 -26.11 -14.46 8.87
N ASP A 303 -27.31 -14.42 9.42
CA ASP A 303 -28.53 -14.56 8.64
C ASP A 303 -28.89 -13.19 8.06
N VAL A 304 -29.17 -13.16 6.76
CA VAL A 304 -29.59 -11.95 6.07
C VAL A 304 -31.04 -12.06 5.64
N SER A 305 -31.80 -10.98 5.75
CA SER A 305 -33.13 -10.83 5.13
C SER A 305 -33.29 -9.41 4.61
N PHE A 306 -33.73 -9.27 3.37
CA PHE A 306 -33.91 -7.98 2.71
C PHE A 306 -35.38 -7.76 2.38
N VAL A 307 -35.86 -6.58 2.76
CA VAL A 307 -37.20 -6.08 2.48
C VAL A 307 -37.06 -4.86 1.58
N ASP A 308 -37.78 -4.80 0.47
CA ASP A 308 -37.67 -3.67 -0.46
C ASP A 308 -38.35 -2.38 0.03
N ALA A 309 -38.26 -1.32 -0.76
CA ALA A 309 -38.89 -0.04 -0.50
C ALA A 309 -40.43 -0.10 -0.35
N SER A 310 -41.06 -1.18 -0.84
CA SER A 310 -42.51 -1.46 -0.71
C SER A 310 -42.84 -2.33 0.51
N ASP A 311 -41.90 -2.51 1.42
CA ASP A 311 -42.00 -3.30 2.65
C ASP A 311 -42.31 -4.79 2.38
N ARG A 312 -41.86 -5.33 1.24
CA ARG A 312 -42.03 -6.74 0.88
C ARG A 312 -40.71 -7.50 1.01
N VAL A 313 -40.76 -8.70 1.56
CA VAL A 313 -39.60 -9.57 1.64
C VAL A 313 -39.15 -9.95 0.23
N ARG A 314 -37.91 -9.62 -0.14
CA ARG A 314 -37.34 -9.88 -1.47
C ARG A 314 -36.28 -10.96 -1.46
N PHE A 315 -35.52 -11.05 -0.39
CA PHE A 315 -34.40 -11.97 -0.30
C PHE A 315 -34.19 -12.40 1.15
N TYR A 316 -33.66 -13.60 1.33
CA TYR A 316 -33.07 -14.05 2.57
C TYR A 316 -31.94 -15.01 2.24
N SER A 317 -30.85 -14.96 3.00
CA SER A 317 -29.74 -15.91 2.80
C SER A 317 -30.19 -17.34 3.09
N HIS A 318 -29.82 -18.29 2.23
CA HIS A 318 -30.02 -19.71 2.47
C HIS A 318 -28.78 -20.26 3.17
N GLY A 319 -28.91 -21.14 4.17
CA GLY A 319 -27.74 -21.63 4.91
C GLY A 319 -28.15 -22.58 6.02
N GLY A 320 -27.36 -23.63 6.23
CA GLY A 320 -27.73 -24.82 7.01
C GLY A 320 -27.97 -24.60 8.51
N ARG A 321 -27.89 -23.36 9.04
CA ARG A 321 -28.01 -23.05 10.48
C ARG A 321 -28.66 -21.70 10.78
N ARG A 322 -29.61 -21.22 9.98
CA ARG A 322 -30.35 -20.00 10.31
C ARG A 322 -30.96 -20.07 11.71
N ILE A 323 -30.83 -18.99 12.47
CA ILE A 323 -31.37 -18.85 13.83
C ILE A 323 -32.90 -18.75 13.76
N PHE A 324 -33.40 -17.97 12.79
CA PHE A 324 -34.82 -17.87 12.50
C PHE A 324 -35.15 -18.51 11.15
N PRO A 325 -35.98 -19.57 11.13
CA PRO A 325 -36.34 -20.23 9.89
C PRO A 325 -37.14 -19.30 8.98
N ARG A 326 -36.93 -19.44 7.67
CA ARG A 326 -37.67 -18.75 6.62
C ARG A 326 -38.12 -19.80 5.60
N ALA A 327 -39.41 -19.80 5.28
CA ALA A 327 -39.97 -20.61 4.21
C ALA A 327 -40.00 -19.81 2.91
N ARG A 328 -39.83 -20.46 1.76
CA ARG A 328 -39.87 -19.80 0.43
C ARG A 328 -41.16 -19.01 0.19
N ALA A 329 -42.28 -19.41 0.79
CA ALA A 329 -43.56 -18.72 0.73
C ALA A 329 -43.56 -17.29 1.33
N VAL A 330 -42.49 -16.88 2.03
CA VAL A 330 -42.36 -15.51 2.57
C VAL A 330 -42.02 -14.48 1.48
N LEU A 331 -41.46 -14.90 0.35
CA LEU A 331 -41.06 -14.01 -0.73
C LEU A 331 -42.28 -13.24 -1.29
N GLY A 332 -42.17 -11.92 -1.41
CA GLY A 332 -43.23 -11.00 -1.82
C GLY A 332 -44.24 -10.64 -0.73
N ARG A 333 -44.22 -11.34 0.42
CA ARG A 333 -45.13 -11.07 1.55
C ARG A 333 -44.76 -9.73 2.22
N PRO A 334 -45.73 -8.87 2.55
CA PRO A 334 -45.49 -7.69 3.37
C PRO A 334 -44.87 -8.06 4.72
N VAL A 335 -43.81 -7.35 5.13
CA VAL A 335 -43.04 -7.65 6.34
C VAL A 335 -43.87 -7.59 7.62
N LYS A 336 -44.89 -6.71 7.67
CA LYS A 336 -45.83 -6.63 8.79
C LYS A 336 -46.65 -7.91 9.00
N LEU A 337 -46.90 -8.68 7.93
CA LEU A 337 -47.59 -9.97 8.02
C LEU A 337 -46.65 -11.11 8.42
N CYS A 338 -45.35 -10.87 8.45
CA CYS A 338 -44.34 -11.88 8.82
C CYS A 338 -44.08 -11.91 10.34
N HIS A 339 -44.67 -10.99 11.10
CA HIS A 339 -44.43 -10.83 12.54
C HIS A 339 -45.71 -11.04 13.34
N PRO A 340 -45.62 -11.54 14.60
CA PRO A 340 -46.76 -11.61 15.50
C PRO A 340 -47.36 -10.23 15.79
N PRO A 341 -48.69 -10.10 15.99
CA PRO A 341 -49.35 -8.81 16.20
C PRO A 341 -48.71 -7.92 17.28
N LYS A 342 -48.19 -8.54 18.34
CA LYS A 342 -47.53 -7.85 19.46
C LYS A 342 -46.24 -7.10 19.10
N SER A 343 -45.59 -7.41 17.97
CA SER A 343 -44.31 -6.81 17.56
C SER A 343 -44.36 -6.04 16.25
N VAL A 344 -45.49 -6.08 15.52
CA VAL A 344 -45.64 -5.40 14.22
C VAL A 344 -45.39 -3.89 14.33
N HIS A 345 -45.92 -3.23 15.36
CA HIS A 345 -45.75 -1.79 15.57
C HIS A 345 -44.27 -1.38 15.74
N ILE A 346 -43.41 -2.26 16.26
CA ILE A 346 -41.97 -2.01 16.38
C ILE A 346 -41.32 -2.04 14.99
N VAL A 347 -41.67 -3.04 14.17
CA VAL A 347 -41.17 -3.18 12.80
C VAL A 347 -41.60 -1.99 11.94
N GLU A 348 -42.89 -1.62 12.00
CA GLU A 348 -43.40 -0.47 11.25
C GLU A 348 -42.69 0.83 11.64
N ARG A 349 -42.46 1.05 12.95
CA ARG A 349 -41.70 2.21 13.42
C ARG A 349 -40.26 2.22 12.89
N ILE A 350 -39.57 1.08 12.87
CA ILE A 350 -38.20 1.00 12.33
C ILE A 350 -38.19 1.41 10.84
N LEU A 351 -39.13 0.87 10.05
CA LEU A 351 -39.23 1.18 8.62
C LEU A 351 -39.55 2.66 8.37
N GLU A 352 -40.43 3.26 9.17
CA GLU A 352 -40.75 4.69 9.10
C GLU A 352 -39.55 5.58 9.39
N GLU A 353 -38.80 5.29 10.47
CA GLU A 353 -37.59 6.05 10.82
C GLU A 353 -36.51 5.95 9.73
N PHE A 354 -36.35 4.76 9.14
CA PHE A 354 -35.40 4.51 8.05
C PHE A 354 -35.79 5.21 6.75
N LYS A 355 -37.06 5.13 6.35
CA LYS A 355 -37.58 5.84 5.17
C LYS A 355 -37.46 7.35 5.32
N ALA A 356 -37.69 7.88 6.52
CA ALA A 356 -37.55 9.29 6.82
C ALA A 356 -36.10 9.77 6.99
N GLY A 357 -35.12 8.87 6.98
CA GLY A 357 -33.70 9.22 7.17
C GLY A 357 -33.36 9.70 8.59
N ARG A 358 -34.20 9.37 9.58
CA ARG A 358 -33.97 9.77 10.98
C ARG A 358 -33.08 8.80 11.76
N ARG A 359 -32.90 7.59 11.23
CA ARG A 359 -32.02 6.55 11.79
C ARG A 359 -31.37 5.75 10.68
N ASP A 360 -30.15 5.30 10.93
CA ASP A 360 -29.38 4.41 10.03
C ASP A 360 -29.08 3.05 10.66
N VAL A 361 -29.51 2.83 11.90
CA VAL A 361 -29.45 1.53 12.57
C VAL A 361 -30.58 1.38 13.59
N ALA A 362 -31.09 0.16 13.70
CA ALA A 362 -31.92 -0.28 14.82
C ALA A 362 -31.43 -1.67 15.25
N GLU A 363 -31.19 -1.87 16.53
CA GLU A 363 -30.63 -3.12 17.00
C GLU A 363 -31.16 -3.53 18.37
N PHE A 364 -31.17 -4.84 18.61
CA PHE A 364 -31.44 -5.42 19.91
C PHE A 364 -30.81 -6.82 20.00
N TRP A 365 -30.70 -7.35 21.21
CA TRP A 365 -30.19 -8.68 21.46
C TRP A 365 -31.11 -9.45 22.40
N ILE A 366 -31.24 -10.74 22.15
CA ILE A 366 -32.08 -11.62 22.94
C ILE A 366 -31.30 -12.87 23.34
N ARG A 367 -31.64 -13.42 24.50
CA ARG A 367 -31.17 -14.75 24.88
C ARG A 367 -32.16 -15.80 24.39
N MET A 368 -31.65 -16.80 23.68
CA MET A 368 -32.41 -17.95 23.20
C MET A 368 -31.73 -19.22 23.67
N GLY A 369 -32.16 -19.72 24.83
CA GLY A 369 -31.45 -20.81 25.51
C GLY A 369 -30.06 -20.38 25.96
N ASP A 370 -29.04 -21.10 25.52
CA ASP A 370 -27.63 -20.81 25.76
C ASP A 370 -27.03 -19.78 24.78
N ARG A 371 -27.78 -19.39 23.75
CA ARG A 371 -27.32 -18.47 22.71
C ARG A 371 -27.66 -17.02 23.02
N LEU A 372 -26.73 -16.11 22.74
CA LEU A 372 -26.97 -14.67 22.68
C LEU A 372 -27.07 -14.24 21.21
N VAL A 373 -28.28 -13.88 20.78
CA VAL A 373 -28.59 -13.51 19.41
C VAL A 373 -28.64 -12.00 19.29
N HIS A 374 -27.83 -11.44 18.40
CA HIS A 374 -27.81 -10.01 18.06
C HIS A 374 -28.54 -9.79 16.74
N ILE A 375 -29.52 -8.89 16.74
CA ILE A 375 -30.38 -8.58 15.60
C ILE A 375 -30.21 -7.10 15.27
N ARG A 376 -29.88 -6.81 14.02
CA ARG A 376 -29.65 -5.46 13.52
C ARG A 376 -30.44 -5.22 12.24
N TYR A 377 -30.92 -4.00 12.08
CA TYR A 377 -31.58 -3.52 10.88
C TYR A 377 -30.84 -2.28 10.35
N PHE A 378 -30.70 -2.20 9.03
CA PHE A 378 -30.05 -1.10 8.33
C PHE A 378 -30.90 -0.64 7.15
N PRO A 379 -31.08 0.67 6.91
CA PRO A 379 -31.61 1.14 5.64
C PRO A 379 -30.58 0.89 4.54
N VAL A 380 -31.01 0.26 3.46
CA VAL A 380 -30.21 0.12 2.23
C VAL A 380 -30.54 1.30 1.35
N ARG A 381 -29.51 2.06 0.95
CA ARG A 381 -29.65 3.25 0.10
C ARG A 381 -28.84 3.10 -1.18
N GLY A 382 -29.35 3.67 -2.27
CA GLY A 382 -28.62 3.79 -3.53
C GLY A 382 -27.57 4.90 -3.48
N ARG A 383 -26.77 5.03 -4.55
CA ARG A 383 -25.74 6.09 -4.69
C ARG A 383 -26.32 7.51 -4.61
N ASP A 384 -27.58 7.67 -5.01
CA ASP A 384 -28.38 8.90 -4.93
C ASP A 384 -28.97 9.16 -3.53
N GLY A 385 -28.65 8.33 -2.53
CA GLY A 385 -29.21 8.39 -1.18
C GLY A 385 -30.64 7.86 -1.07
N ARG A 386 -31.25 7.41 -2.18
CA ARG A 386 -32.63 6.92 -2.22
C ARG A 386 -32.75 5.61 -1.44
N TYR A 387 -33.79 5.53 -0.61
CA TYR A 387 -34.11 4.32 0.15
C TYR A 387 -34.52 3.17 -0.80
N LEU A 388 -33.75 2.08 -0.79
CA LEU A 388 -33.99 0.86 -1.56
C LEU A 388 -34.73 -0.20 -0.76
N GLY A 389 -34.62 -0.16 0.56
CA GLY A 389 -35.20 -1.17 1.45
C GLY A 389 -34.54 -1.23 2.82
N THR A 390 -34.85 -2.26 3.58
CA THR A 390 -34.24 -2.54 4.89
C THR A 390 -33.58 -3.91 4.86
N LEU A 391 -32.34 -3.96 5.35
CA LEU A 391 -31.59 -5.18 5.60
C LEU A 391 -31.70 -5.57 7.07
N GLU A 392 -32.17 -6.78 7.35
CA GLU A 392 -32.05 -7.46 8.64
C GLU A 392 -30.82 -8.36 8.63
N VAL A 393 -30.00 -8.25 9.68
CA VAL A 393 -28.83 -9.09 9.94
C VAL A 393 -28.98 -9.70 11.33
N VAL A 394 -28.92 -11.03 11.42
CA VAL A 394 -28.99 -11.76 12.69
C VAL A 394 -27.73 -12.58 12.88
N GLN A 395 -27.11 -12.48 14.05
CA GLN A 395 -25.88 -13.17 14.39
C GLN A 395 -25.96 -13.82 15.76
N ASP A 396 -25.50 -15.07 15.89
CA ASP A 396 -25.18 -15.64 17.18
C ASP A 396 -23.79 -15.15 17.60
N VAL A 397 -23.74 -14.35 18.66
CA VAL A 397 -22.48 -13.74 19.15
C VAL A 397 -21.91 -14.47 20.36
N THR A 398 -22.45 -15.64 20.70
CA THR A 398 -22.07 -16.40 21.90
C THR A 398 -20.58 -16.71 21.93
N ASP A 399 -20.03 -17.25 20.84
CA ASP A 399 -18.61 -17.61 20.77
C ASP A 399 -17.72 -16.40 20.50
N ILE A 400 -18.21 -15.38 19.81
CA ILE A 400 -17.49 -14.10 19.64
C ILE A 400 -17.22 -13.48 21.01
N LYS A 401 -18.20 -13.52 21.92
CA LYS A 401 -18.06 -13.00 23.28
C LYS A 401 -17.05 -13.80 24.14
N ARG A 402 -16.69 -15.02 23.74
CA ARG A 402 -15.72 -15.88 24.44
C ARG A 402 -14.28 -15.70 23.95
N LEU A 403 -14.06 -14.90 22.90
CA LEU A 403 -12.70 -14.65 22.40
C LEU A 403 -11.89 -13.84 23.41
N GLU A 404 -10.69 -14.31 23.73
CA GLU A 404 -9.74 -13.66 24.63
C GLU A 404 -8.33 -13.70 24.02
N GLY A 405 -7.48 -12.74 24.39
CA GLY A 405 -6.08 -12.68 23.92
C GLY A 405 -5.96 -12.46 22.41
N GLU A 406 -4.98 -13.12 21.80
CA GLU A 406 -4.71 -13.02 20.36
C GLU A 406 -4.43 -14.40 19.75
N ARG A 407 -4.95 -14.66 18.55
CA ARG A 407 -4.58 -15.82 17.73
C ARG A 407 -4.02 -15.33 16.39
N ARG A 408 -2.69 -15.36 16.24
CA ARG A 408 -1.98 -14.80 15.05
C ARG A 408 -1.62 -15.84 13.98
N ILE A 409 -1.75 -17.13 14.30
CA ILE A 409 -1.50 -18.24 13.38
C ILE A 409 -2.59 -19.31 13.52
N LEU A 410 -2.83 -20.03 12.44
CA LEU A 410 -3.76 -21.16 12.40
C LEU A 410 -3.19 -22.32 13.22
N ASP A 411 -4.08 -23.06 13.88
CA ASP A 411 -3.75 -24.34 14.54
C ASP A 411 -4.61 -25.39 13.86
N TRP A 412 -4.03 -25.99 12.82
CA TRP A 412 -4.61 -27.07 12.02
C TRP A 412 -3.76 -28.31 12.28
N LYS A 413 -3.99 -28.96 13.42
CA LYS A 413 -3.52 -30.33 13.64
C LYS A 413 -4.43 -31.34 12.97
#